data_AF-A0A6P2ELZ7-F1
#
_entry.id   AF-A0A6P2ELZ7-F1
#
_cell.length_a   1.000
_cell.length_b   1.000
_cell.length_c   1.000
_cell.angle_alpha   90.00
_cell.angle_beta   90.00
_cell.angle_gamma   90.00
#
_symmetry.space_group_name_H-M   'P 1'
#
loop_
_entity.id
_entity.type
_entity.pdbx_description
1 polymer ?
#
loop_
_entity_poly.entity_id
_entity_poly.type
_entity_poly.pdbx_seq_one_letter_code
_entity_poly.pdbx_strand_id
1 'polypeptide(L)'
;MDKEVDPNVLAVINEKRLTGEKRTPVDIIARMGVPDARPKAADQAWLGTGDKVIATIWAELVSIGADGRWFCLESLDAERRIGGGERSATQAQRAGNRLDLLKRSLDAGQGFRAVLQTNRVPILELETDRSAKVSIRVPDDQEWHVASWDADAKLAVLVRGPGEWLPGEEDMQAARARGNVPAPPAPSGPVSLDEIHAAAMDYLTRHFSGYGYKTENVTGQALGYDIEVSDKKGATLLKLAVKGTAPGMTAFQLTPQERACAKQGDPWRLAVVTDALGPALQHKLYKPAEIDQAPGLTPAG
;
A
#
# COMPACT_ATOMS: atom_id res chain seq x y z
N MET A 1 -19.66 16.08 -11.67
CA MET A 1 -19.80 16.12 -10.20
C MET A 1 -20.64 14.98 -9.66
N ASP A 2 -21.98 15.00 -9.65
CA ASP A 2 -22.80 13.83 -9.24
C ASP A 2 -22.54 12.57 -10.09
N LYS A 3 -21.95 12.75 -11.28
CA LYS A 3 -21.53 11.68 -12.19
C LYS A 3 -20.11 11.13 -11.92
N GLU A 4 -19.31 11.79 -11.08
CA GLU A 4 -17.92 11.37 -10.76
C GLU A 4 -17.81 10.69 -9.40
N VAL A 5 -18.74 10.98 -8.49
CA VAL A 5 -18.85 10.29 -7.19
C VAL A 5 -19.66 9.02 -7.39
N ASP A 6 -19.23 7.93 -6.77
CA ASP A 6 -20.03 6.72 -6.73
C ASP A 6 -21.42 6.99 -6.11
N PRO A 7 -22.54 6.52 -6.70
CA PRO A 7 -23.87 6.81 -6.19
C PRO A 7 -24.09 6.41 -4.73
N ASN A 8 -23.48 5.31 -4.27
CA ASN A 8 -23.61 4.87 -2.88
C ASN A 8 -22.83 5.77 -1.93
N VAL A 9 -21.66 6.26 -2.35
CA VAL A 9 -20.89 7.25 -1.59
C VAL A 9 -21.66 8.57 -1.50
N LEU A 10 -22.22 9.02 -2.62
CA LEU A 10 -23.00 10.24 -2.69
C LEU A 10 -24.27 10.17 -1.85
N ALA A 11 -24.92 9.00 -1.78
CA ALA A 11 -26.09 8.78 -0.94
C ALA A 11 -25.78 9.00 0.56
N VAL A 12 -24.68 8.43 1.06
CA VAL A 12 -24.23 8.62 2.46
C VAL A 12 -23.89 10.09 2.74
N ILE A 13 -23.21 10.76 1.82
CA ILE A 13 -22.87 12.19 1.96
C ILE A 13 -24.15 13.03 2.02
N ASN A 14 -25.12 12.75 1.14
CA ASN A 14 -26.39 13.46 1.10
C ASN A 14 -27.22 13.21 2.36
N GLU A 15 -27.29 11.98 2.84
CA GLU A 15 -27.95 11.65 4.10
C GLU A 15 -27.36 12.47 5.25
N LYS A 16 -26.03 12.42 5.45
CA LYS A 16 -25.33 13.18 6.50
C LYS A 16 -25.55 14.69 6.37
N ARG A 17 -25.59 15.21 5.14
CA ARG A 17 -25.84 16.64 4.88
C ARG A 17 -27.27 17.05 5.23
N LEU A 18 -28.25 16.17 5.00
CA LEU A 18 -29.67 16.45 5.22
C LEU A 18 -30.07 16.28 6.69
N THR A 19 -29.49 15.31 7.38
CA THR A 19 -29.76 15.02 8.80
C THR A 19 -28.90 15.85 9.74
N GLY A 20 -27.75 16.35 9.28
CA GLY A 20 -26.84 17.18 10.05
C GLY A 20 -27.19 18.67 10.06
N GLU A 21 -26.74 19.37 11.09
CA GLU A 21 -26.74 20.84 11.09
C GLU A 21 -25.86 21.38 9.95
N LYS A 22 -26.34 22.41 9.25
CA LYS A 22 -25.51 23.13 8.26
C LYS A 22 -24.31 23.74 8.97
N ARG A 23 -23.11 23.32 8.57
CA ARG A 23 -21.83 23.75 9.15
C ARG A 23 -20.87 24.18 8.06
N THR A 24 -20.00 25.13 8.36
CA THR A 24 -18.91 25.49 7.45
C THR A 24 -17.80 24.43 7.50
N PRO A 25 -16.94 24.33 6.47
CA PRO A 25 -15.75 23.48 6.52
C PRO A 25 -14.89 23.65 7.78
N VAL A 26 -14.78 24.88 8.30
CA VAL A 26 -14.04 25.20 9.53
C VAL A 26 -14.73 24.61 10.75
N ASP A 27 -16.05 24.78 10.86
CA ASP A 27 -16.83 24.28 12.01
C ASP A 27 -16.77 22.76 12.11
N ILE A 28 -16.74 22.07 10.96
CA ILE A 28 -16.65 20.61 10.90
C ILE A 28 -15.34 20.14 11.52
N ILE A 29 -14.19 20.64 11.03
CA ILE A 29 -12.89 20.19 11.55
C ILE A 29 -12.65 20.66 12.99
N ALA A 30 -13.16 21.84 13.39
CA ALA A 30 -13.11 22.31 14.77
C ALA A 30 -13.84 21.34 15.72
N ARG A 31 -15.05 20.92 15.37
CA ARG A 31 -15.82 19.94 16.18
C ARG A 31 -15.20 18.54 16.17
N MET A 32 -14.40 18.21 15.16
CA MET A 32 -13.62 16.97 15.16
C MET A 32 -12.38 17.04 16.06
N GLY A 33 -12.08 18.21 16.64
CA GLY A 33 -11.01 18.39 17.62
C GLY A 33 -9.73 19.00 17.06
N VAL A 34 -9.78 19.62 15.87
CA VAL A 34 -8.62 20.33 15.28
C VAL A 34 -8.41 21.67 15.99
N PRO A 35 -7.27 21.89 16.68
CA PRO A 35 -6.97 23.18 17.31
C PRO A 35 -6.68 24.24 16.25
N ASP A 36 -7.14 25.47 16.48
CA ASP A 36 -6.99 26.60 15.55
C ASP A 36 -7.41 26.25 14.12
N ALA A 37 -8.62 25.70 13.98
CA ALA A 37 -9.15 25.18 12.71
C ALA A 37 -9.20 26.19 11.56
N ARG A 38 -9.42 27.48 11.86
CA ARG A 38 -9.65 28.52 10.84
C ARG A 38 -8.51 28.68 9.83
N PRO A 39 -7.23 28.88 10.24
CA PRO A 39 -6.11 28.94 9.31
C PRO A 39 -5.84 27.61 8.60
N LYS A 40 -6.27 26.48 9.16
CA LYS A 40 -5.99 25.12 8.66
C LYS A 40 -7.10 24.57 7.75
N ALA A 41 -8.13 25.35 7.45
CA ALA A 41 -9.31 24.88 6.75
C ALA A 41 -9.03 24.31 5.34
N ALA A 42 -7.97 24.83 4.71
CA ALA A 42 -7.51 24.45 3.37
C ALA A 42 -6.46 23.33 3.38
N ASP A 43 -6.08 22.82 4.55
CA ASP A 43 -5.26 21.61 4.65
C ASP A 43 -6.11 20.38 4.34
N GLN A 44 -5.43 19.25 4.15
CA GLN A 44 -6.05 17.99 3.78
C GLN A 44 -5.96 16.95 4.91
N ALA A 45 -5.16 17.20 5.94
CA ALA A 45 -5.10 16.39 7.15
C ALA A 45 -4.67 17.27 8.32
N TRP A 46 -5.04 16.82 9.53
CA TRP A 46 -4.83 17.55 10.77
C TRP A 46 -4.53 16.58 11.90
N LEU A 47 -3.76 17.06 12.87
CA LEU A 47 -3.68 16.43 14.18
C LEU A 47 -4.78 17.01 15.06
N GLY A 48 -5.72 16.16 15.46
CA GLY A 48 -6.78 16.48 16.40
C GLY A 48 -6.36 16.26 17.85
N THR A 49 -7.27 16.61 18.76
CA THR A 49 -7.11 16.39 20.20
C THR A 49 -6.90 14.89 20.50
N GLY A 50 -5.99 14.59 21.43
CA GLY A 50 -5.63 13.20 21.77
C GLY A 50 -4.83 12.49 20.69
N ASP A 51 -4.03 13.25 19.92
CA ASP A 51 -3.17 12.76 18.83
C ASP A 51 -3.91 12.00 17.70
N LYS A 52 -5.23 12.19 17.62
CA LYS A 52 -6.04 11.55 16.56
C LYS A 52 -5.84 12.25 15.24
N VAL A 53 -5.39 11.48 14.25
CA VAL A 53 -5.28 11.96 12.87
C VAL A 53 -6.68 12.14 12.30
N ILE A 54 -6.90 13.27 11.64
CA ILE A 54 -8.10 13.57 10.88
C ILE A 54 -7.67 13.84 9.45
N ALA A 55 -8.27 13.19 8.46
CA ALA A 55 -7.90 13.35 7.06
C ALA A 55 -9.13 13.60 6.19
N THR A 56 -8.97 14.42 5.15
CA THR A 56 -9.97 14.56 4.10
C THR A 56 -9.92 13.32 3.21
N ILE A 57 -11.07 12.78 2.84
CA ILE A 57 -11.22 11.78 1.77
C ILE A 57 -12.09 12.42 0.68
N TRP A 58 -11.54 12.54 -0.53
CA TRP A 58 -12.29 13.06 -1.67
C TRP A 58 -13.22 11.97 -2.18
N ALA A 59 -14.52 12.25 -2.14
CA ALA A 59 -15.56 11.28 -2.46
C ALA A 59 -15.47 10.78 -3.91
N GLU A 60 -14.94 11.62 -4.81
CA GLU A 60 -14.71 11.26 -6.20
C GLU A 60 -13.58 10.21 -6.37
N LEU A 61 -12.70 10.04 -5.37
CA LEU A 61 -11.64 9.02 -5.36
C LEU A 61 -12.01 7.77 -4.56
N VAL A 62 -13.17 7.76 -3.92
CA VAL A 62 -13.64 6.59 -3.19
C VAL A 62 -14.13 5.53 -4.18
N SER A 63 -13.60 4.34 -4.01
CA SER A 63 -14.02 3.12 -4.69
C SER A 63 -14.73 2.18 -3.71
N ILE A 64 -15.64 1.38 -4.22
CA ILE A 64 -16.36 0.36 -3.45
C ILE A 64 -15.95 -0.99 -4.02
N GLY A 65 -15.33 -1.83 -3.19
CA GLY A 65 -14.97 -3.20 -3.57
C GLY A 65 -16.20 -4.09 -3.75
N ALA A 66 -16.01 -5.27 -4.34
CA ALA A 66 -17.10 -6.21 -4.60
C ALA A 66 -17.89 -6.64 -3.34
N ASP A 67 -17.26 -6.57 -2.17
CA ASP A 67 -17.86 -6.86 -0.85
C ASP A 67 -18.61 -5.66 -0.23
N GLY A 68 -18.70 -4.54 -0.96
CA GLY A 68 -19.35 -3.31 -0.52
C GLY A 68 -18.49 -2.42 0.39
N ARG A 69 -17.22 -2.81 0.65
CA ARG A 69 -16.31 -2.03 1.50
C ARG A 69 -15.65 -0.91 0.72
N TRP A 70 -15.43 0.22 1.39
CA TRP A 70 -14.92 1.42 0.73
C TRP A 70 -13.41 1.51 0.91
N PHE A 71 -12.75 1.98 -0.14
CA PHE A 71 -11.34 2.28 -0.11
C PHE A 71 -11.01 3.49 -0.99
N CYS A 72 -9.83 4.04 -0.80
CA CYS A 72 -9.26 5.12 -1.60
C CYS A 72 -7.77 4.85 -1.79
N LEU A 73 -7.25 5.19 -2.95
CA LEU A 73 -5.82 5.16 -3.21
C LEU A 73 -5.22 6.53 -2.90
N GLU A 74 -4.13 6.54 -2.14
CA GLU A 74 -3.37 7.73 -1.80
C GLU A 74 -2.01 7.69 -2.53
N SER A 75 -1.71 8.72 -3.32
CA SER A 75 -0.39 8.88 -3.92
C SER A 75 0.62 9.31 -2.86
N LEU A 76 1.74 8.60 -2.75
CA LEU A 76 2.85 8.99 -1.89
C LEU A 76 3.80 9.99 -2.58
N ASP A 77 3.51 10.39 -3.82
CA ASP A 77 4.24 11.45 -4.50
C ASP A 77 3.70 12.82 -4.06
N ALA A 78 4.43 13.48 -3.14
CA ALA A 78 4.07 14.79 -2.64
C ALA A 78 4.28 15.90 -3.68
N GLU A 79 5.07 15.69 -4.72
CA GLU A 79 5.46 16.72 -5.70
C GLU A 79 4.54 16.77 -6.92
N ARG A 80 3.78 15.70 -7.18
CA ARG A 80 2.91 15.59 -8.36
C ARG A 80 1.43 15.63 -8.02
N ARG A 81 0.67 16.36 -8.84
CA ARG A 81 -0.79 16.45 -8.72
C ARG A 81 -1.45 15.16 -9.21
N ILE A 82 -2.67 14.93 -8.73
CA ILE A 82 -3.57 13.95 -9.32
C ILE A 82 -3.85 14.33 -10.78
N GLY A 83 -3.66 13.39 -11.72
CA GLY A 83 -3.72 13.61 -13.17
C GLY A 83 -2.50 14.27 -13.81
N GLY A 84 -1.42 14.45 -13.04
CA GLY A 84 -0.12 14.88 -13.55
C GLY A 84 0.14 16.38 -13.41
N GLY A 85 1.39 16.74 -13.67
CA GLY A 85 1.92 18.08 -13.44
C GLY A 85 2.47 18.29 -12.02
N GLU A 86 3.31 19.30 -11.86
CA GLU A 86 3.95 19.62 -10.59
C GLU A 86 3.02 20.40 -9.67
N ARG A 87 3.15 20.16 -8.38
CA ARG A 87 2.55 20.97 -7.31
C ARG A 87 3.38 22.21 -7.07
N SER A 88 2.72 23.30 -6.70
CA SER A 88 3.42 24.45 -6.09
C SER A 88 4.00 24.07 -4.73
N ALA A 89 4.99 24.83 -4.23
CA ALA A 89 5.62 24.57 -2.94
C ALA A 89 4.61 24.43 -1.78
N THR A 90 3.57 25.28 -1.74
CA THR A 90 2.51 25.20 -0.70
C THR A 90 1.61 23.97 -0.85
N GLN A 91 1.46 23.44 -2.06
CA GLN A 91 0.70 22.21 -2.30
C GLN A 91 1.54 20.99 -1.94
N ALA A 92 2.81 20.96 -2.35
CA ALA A 92 3.75 19.91 -1.98
C ALA A 92 3.91 19.81 -0.46
N GLN A 93 4.03 20.96 0.24
CA GLN A 93 4.07 20.99 1.70
C GLN A 93 2.79 20.42 2.34
N ARG A 94 1.61 20.76 1.83
CA ARG A 94 0.34 20.24 2.36
C ARG A 94 0.18 18.73 2.08
N ALA A 95 0.61 18.27 0.90
CA ALA A 95 0.64 16.86 0.57
C ALA A 95 1.62 16.10 1.50
N GLY A 96 2.84 16.61 1.68
CA GLY A 96 3.83 16.05 2.62
C GLY A 96 3.30 15.96 4.04
N ASN A 97 2.73 17.05 4.58
CA ASN A 97 2.13 17.05 5.92
C ASN A 97 1.00 16.01 6.05
N ARG A 98 0.20 15.82 4.99
CA ARG A 98 -0.85 14.79 4.96
C ARG A 98 -0.24 13.39 5.01
N LEU A 99 0.77 13.11 4.19
CA LEU A 99 1.44 11.82 4.15
C LEU A 99 2.11 11.50 5.49
N ASP A 100 2.76 12.47 6.13
CA ASP A 100 3.36 12.30 7.46
C ASP A 100 2.32 11.92 8.52
N LEU A 101 1.14 12.56 8.51
CA LEU A 101 0.06 12.25 9.44
C LEU A 101 -0.57 10.88 9.16
N LEU A 102 -0.79 10.52 7.89
CA LEU A 102 -1.29 9.19 7.53
C LEU A 102 -0.27 8.11 7.92
N LYS A 103 1.02 8.32 7.64
CA LYS A 103 2.09 7.40 8.03
C LYS A 103 2.18 7.25 9.54
N ARG A 104 2.02 8.34 10.29
CA ARG A 104 1.95 8.30 11.77
C ARG A 104 0.79 7.43 12.26
N SER A 105 -0.37 7.49 11.62
CA SER A 105 -1.51 6.63 11.98
C SER A 105 -1.20 5.14 11.74
N LEU A 106 -0.58 4.82 10.60
CA LEU A 106 -0.13 3.47 10.27
C LEU A 106 0.89 2.95 11.29
N ASP A 107 1.92 3.74 11.59
CA ASP A 107 3.01 3.33 12.49
C ASP A 107 2.55 3.17 13.94
N ALA A 108 1.50 3.89 14.34
CA ALA A 108 0.85 3.70 15.62
C ALA A 108 -0.13 2.51 15.65
N GLY A 109 -0.41 1.88 14.50
CA GLY A 109 -1.45 0.85 14.38
C GLY A 109 -2.85 1.39 14.69
N GLN A 110 -3.11 2.67 14.44
CA GLN A 110 -4.37 3.33 14.76
C GLN A 110 -5.09 3.79 13.50
N GLY A 111 -6.41 3.73 13.51
CA GLY A 111 -7.20 4.40 12.50
C GLY A 111 -7.19 5.93 12.65
N PHE A 112 -7.67 6.59 11.62
CA PHE A 112 -7.86 8.03 11.54
C PHE A 112 -9.33 8.34 11.25
N ARG A 113 -9.76 9.54 11.64
CA ARG A 113 -11.12 10.01 11.36
C ARG A 113 -11.15 10.69 10.00
N ALA A 114 -12.19 10.44 9.21
CA ALA A 114 -12.31 11.03 7.89
C ALA A 114 -13.32 12.19 7.84
N VAL A 115 -13.04 13.16 6.99
CA VAL A 115 -14.02 14.11 6.44
C VAL A 115 -14.23 13.76 4.99
N LEU A 116 -15.44 13.31 4.63
CA LEU A 116 -15.80 13.10 3.23
C LEU A 116 -16.05 14.46 2.59
N GLN A 117 -15.41 14.70 1.45
CA GLN A 117 -15.52 15.96 0.71
C GLN A 117 -15.94 15.71 -0.73
N THR A 118 -16.92 16.48 -1.21
CA THR A 118 -17.16 16.67 -2.65
C THR A 118 -16.77 18.08 -3.08
N ASN A 119 -16.39 18.22 -4.34
CA ASN A 119 -15.80 19.44 -4.86
C ASN A 119 -16.66 20.07 -5.95
N ARG A 120 -16.70 21.42 -6.02
CA ARG A 120 -17.50 22.12 -7.05
C ARG A 120 -16.86 22.12 -8.45
N VAL A 121 -15.60 21.72 -8.53
CA VAL A 121 -14.83 21.59 -9.76
C VAL A 121 -14.19 20.20 -9.79
N PRO A 122 -13.86 19.65 -10.98
CA PRO A 122 -13.15 18.39 -11.08
C PRO A 122 -11.88 18.37 -10.25
N ILE A 123 -11.49 17.20 -9.71
CA ILE A 123 -10.29 17.05 -8.88
C ILE A 123 -9.02 17.60 -9.55
N LEU A 124 -8.89 17.40 -10.85
CA LEU A 124 -7.75 17.87 -11.65
C LEU A 124 -7.57 19.39 -11.60
N GLU A 125 -8.67 20.12 -11.39
CA GLU A 125 -8.72 21.58 -11.32
C GLU A 125 -8.67 22.09 -9.86
N LEU A 126 -8.87 21.20 -8.88
CA LEU A 126 -8.90 21.56 -7.47
C LEU A 126 -7.52 21.95 -6.94
N GLU A 127 -6.49 21.26 -7.42
CA GLU A 127 -5.10 21.57 -7.09
C GLU A 127 -4.55 22.74 -7.95
N THR A 128 -5.35 23.47 -8.72
CA THR A 128 -4.88 24.65 -9.49
C THR A 128 -5.57 25.95 -9.10
N ASP A 129 -6.79 25.89 -8.60
CA ASP A 129 -7.57 27.09 -8.26
C ASP A 129 -7.65 27.33 -6.74
N ARG A 130 -7.03 28.42 -6.27
CA ARG A 130 -7.17 28.90 -4.87
C ARG A 130 -8.62 29.26 -4.50
N SER A 131 -9.48 29.46 -5.48
CA SER A 131 -10.91 29.74 -5.34
C SER A 131 -11.79 28.50 -5.46
N ALA A 132 -11.23 27.30 -5.70
CA ALA A 132 -11.96 26.05 -5.77
C ALA A 132 -12.77 25.85 -4.47
N LYS A 133 -14.08 26.07 -4.57
CA LYS A 133 -14.98 26.01 -3.41
C LYS A 133 -15.29 24.55 -3.14
N VAL A 134 -14.89 24.08 -1.96
CA VAL A 134 -15.44 22.86 -1.35
C VAL A 134 -16.96 22.89 -1.49
N SER A 135 -17.55 21.84 -2.07
CA SER A 135 -19.00 21.78 -2.27
C SER A 135 -19.67 21.38 -0.97
N ILE A 136 -19.29 20.21 -0.46
CA ILE A 136 -19.82 19.62 0.77
C ILE A 136 -18.66 19.00 1.54
N ARG A 137 -18.65 19.18 2.87
CA ARG A 137 -17.87 18.37 3.80
C ARG A 137 -18.83 17.76 4.81
N VAL A 138 -18.67 16.47 5.09
CA VAL A 138 -19.37 15.79 6.18
C VAL A 138 -18.38 14.92 6.95
N PRO A 139 -18.45 14.86 8.30
CA PRO A 139 -17.66 13.90 9.05
C PRO A 139 -18.14 12.48 8.71
N ASP A 140 -17.21 11.57 8.50
CA ASP A 140 -17.52 10.14 8.48
C ASP A 140 -17.56 9.61 9.92
N ASP A 141 -18.54 8.76 10.21
CA ASP A 141 -18.65 8.15 11.55
C ASP A 141 -17.88 6.84 11.63
N GLN A 142 -17.53 6.27 10.47
CA GLN A 142 -16.67 5.10 10.39
C GLN A 142 -15.21 5.55 10.42
N GLU A 143 -14.40 4.83 11.20
CA GLU A 143 -12.96 5.02 11.22
C GLU A 143 -12.36 4.54 9.88
N TRP A 144 -11.28 5.18 9.47
CA TRP A 144 -10.50 4.79 8.30
C TRP A 144 -9.11 4.35 8.72
N HIS A 145 -8.49 3.47 7.94
CA HIS A 145 -7.16 2.95 8.23
C HIS A 145 -6.29 3.01 6.98
N VAL A 146 -4.99 3.16 7.19
CA VAL A 146 -3.99 2.86 6.16
C VAL A 146 -3.77 1.35 6.20
N ALA A 147 -4.28 0.63 5.20
CA ALA A 147 -4.17 -0.83 5.14
C ALA A 147 -2.84 -1.29 4.55
N SER A 148 -2.27 -0.52 3.63
CA SER A 148 -0.94 -0.76 3.07
C SER A 148 -0.22 0.53 2.73
N TRP A 149 1.11 0.46 2.72
CA TRP A 149 2.00 1.56 2.37
C TRP A 149 3.19 1.03 1.58
N ASP A 150 3.20 1.31 0.29
CA ASP A 150 4.24 0.91 -0.65
C ASP A 150 4.99 2.14 -1.13
N ALA A 151 6.16 2.38 -0.52
CA ALA A 151 7.01 3.52 -0.85
C ALA A 151 7.61 3.44 -2.26
N ASP A 152 7.85 2.22 -2.76
CA ASP A 152 8.46 1.99 -4.07
C ASP A 152 7.45 2.23 -5.18
N ALA A 153 6.22 1.69 -5.04
CA ALA A 153 5.11 2.01 -5.92
C ALA A 153 4.52 3.42 -5.71
N LYS A 154 5.01 4.14 -4.68
CA LYS A 154 4.50 5.43 -4.24
C LYS A 154 2.98 5.43 -4.01
N LEU A 155 2.47 4.38 -3.37
CA LEU A 155 1.05 4.17 -3.18
C LEU A 155 0.72 3.73 -1.76
N ALA A 156 -0.35 4.28 -1.18
CA ALA A 156 -0.97 3.75 0.01
C ALA A 156 -2.45 3.42 -0.24
N VAL A 157 -2.95 2.40 0.45
CA VAL A 157 -4.36 2.00 0.40
C VAL A 157 -5.03 2.44 1.70
N LEU A 158 -6.04 3.30 1.58
CA LEU A 158 -6.86 3.75 2.67
C LEU A 158 -8.19 2.99 2.64
N VAL A 159 -8.60 2.39 3.75
CA VAL A 159 -9.83 1.59 3.84
C VAL A 159 -10.75 2.12 4.92
N ARG A 160 -12.06 2.02 4.68
CA ARG A 160 -13.10 2.39 5.64
C ARG A 160 -13.51 1.17 6.48
N GLY A 161 -13.62 1.35 7.80
CA GLY A 161 -13.86 0.26 8.74
C GLY A 161 -12.59 -0.57 9.00
N PRO A 162 -12.69 -1.84 9.42
CA PRO A 162 -11.55 -2.65 9.87
C PRO A 162 -10.33 -2.62 8.92
N GLY A 163 -9.15 -2.27 9.45
CA GLY A 163 -7.92 -2.02 8.68
C GLY A 163 -7.17 -3.24 8.13
N GLU A 164 -7.56 -4.46 8.52
CA GLU A 164 -6.93 -5.71 8.05
C GLU A 164 -7.36 -6.12 6.63
N TRP A 165 -8.37 -5.45 6.08
CA TRP A 165 -8.89 -5.75 4.76
C TRP A 165 -8.16 -4.97 3.67
N LEU A 166 -7.92 -5.65 2.55
CA LEU A 166 -7.39 -5.06 1.33
C LEU A 166 -8.36 -5.32 0.17
N PRO A 167 -8.59 -4.33 -0.72
CA PRO A 167 -9.34 -4.53 -1.95
C PRO A 167 -8.63 -5.52 -2.89
N GLY A 168 -9.40 -6.18 -3.75
CA GLY A 168 -8.84 -7.07 -4.78
C GLY A 168 -8.08 -6.31 -5.87
N GLU A 169 -7.26 -7.01 -6.66
CA GLU A 169 -6.43 -6.35 -7.68
C GLU A 169 -7.26 -5.67 -8.78
N GLU A 170 -8.42 -6.23 -9.14
CA GLU A 170 -9.33 -5.62 -10.12
C GLU A 170 -9.89 -4.28 -9.60
N ASP A 171 -10.29 -4.24 -8.32
CA ASP A 171 -10.75 -3.03 -7.64
C ASP A 171 -9.62 -1.99 -7.57
N MET A 172 -8.41 -2.42 -7.20
CA MET A 172 -7.21 -1.58 -7.17
C MET A 172 -6.92 -0.97 -8.53
N GLN A 173 -7.01 -1.75 -9.61
CA GLN A 173 -6.74 -1.29 -10.96
C GLN A 173 -7.81 -0.30 -11.46
N ALA A 174 -9.08 -0.56 -11.17
CA ALA A 174 -10.17 0.36 -11.46
C ALA A 174 -10.01 1.69 -10.69
N ALA A 175 -9.58 1.63 -9.43
CA ALA A 175 -9.31 2.81 -8.61
C ALA A 175 -8.11 3.62 -9.13
N ARG A 176 -7.03 2.97 -9.58
CA ARG A 176 -5.87 3.65 -10.20
C ARG A 176 -6.30 4.42 -11.44
N ALA A 177 -7.09 3.79 -12.31
CA ALA A 177 -7.61 4.43 -13.52
C ALA A 177 -8.48 5.66 -13.17
N ARG A 178 -9.32 5.56 -12.14
CA ARG A 178 -10.16 6.68 -11.67
C ARG A 178 -9.33 7.84 -11.10
N GLY A 179 -8.33 7.52 -10.27
CA GLY A 179 -7.49 8.52 -9.62
C GLY A 179 -6.40 9.12 -10.51
N ASN A 180 -6.30 8.72 -11.79
CA ASN A 180 -5.14 8.98 -12.64
C ASN A 180 -3.81 8.72 -11.91
N VAL A 181 -3.80 7.74 -11.01
CA VAL A 181 -2.58 7.25 -10.39
C VAL A 181 -1.88 6.47 -11.49
N PRO A 182 -0.61 6.79 -11.83
CA PRO A 182 0.11 6.04 -12.84
C PRO A 182 -0.01 4.57 -12.54
N ALA A 183 -0.48 3.78 -13.51
CA ALA A 183 -0.32 2.35 -13.42
C ALA A 183 1.18 2.10 -13.20
N PRO A 184 1.56 1.16 -12.31
CA PRO A 184 2.92 0.66 -12.34
C PRO A 184 3.24 0.31 -13.79
N PRO A 185 4.46 0.60 -14.28
CA PRO A 185 4.82 0.36 -15.67
C PRO A 185 4.35 -1.05 -16.03
N ALA A 186 3.53 -1.16 -17.08
CA ALA A 186 3.04 -2.45 -17.54
C ALA A 186 4.26 -3.37 -17.69
N PRO A 187 4.24 -4.60 -17.12
CA PRO A 187 5.38 -5.50 -17.24
C PRO A 187 5.69 -5.64 -18.73
N SER A 188 6.87 -5.18 -19.10
CA SER A 188 7.35 -5.16 -20.47
C SER A 188 7.66 -6.59 -20.87
N GLY A 189 6.72 -7.22 -21.59
CA GLY A 189 6.89 -8.56 -22.16
C GLY A 189 6.53 -9.72 -21.24
N PRO A 190 6.54 -10.96 -21.76
CA PRO A 190 6.38 -12.14 -20.92
C PRO A 190 7.53 -12.19 -19.92
N VAL A 191 7.20 -11.92 -18.65
CA VAL A 191 8.11 -12.04 -17.54
C VAL A 191 8.68 -13.46 -17.52
N SER A 192 10.01 -13.57 -17.54
CA SER A 192 10.68 -14.86 -17.48
C SER A 192 10.79 -15.38 -16.04
N LEU A 193 10.92 -16.70 -15.87
CA LEU A 193 11.23 -17.31 -14.57
C LEU A 193 12.52 -16.72 -13.97
N ASP A 194 13.49 -16.40 -14.82
CA ASP A 194 14.77 -15.83 -14.41
C ASP A 194 14.61 -14.42 -13.81
N GLU A 195 13.71 -13.59 -14.37
CA GLU A 195 13.39 -12.27 -13.83
C GLU A 195 12.67 -12.36 -12.48
N ILE A 196 11.69 -13.27 -12.35
CA ILE A 196 11.00 -13.53 -11.08
C ILE A 196 12.00 -14.02 -10.01
N HIS A 197 12.90 -14.92 -10.40
CA HIS A 197 13.93 -15.44 -9.51
C HIS A 197 14.93 -14.35 -9.08
N ALA A 198 15.38 -13.52 -10.03
CA ALA A 198 16.28 -12.40 -9.75
C ALA A 198 15.65 -11.38 -8.79
N ALA A 199 14.36 -11.06 -8.97
CA ALA A 199 13.65 -10.15 -8.08
C ALA A 199 13.48 -10.73 -6.66
N ALA A 200 13.17 -12.02 -6.55
CA ALA A 200 13.10 -12.72 -5.26
C ALA A 200 14.46 -12.71 -4.53
N MET A 201 15.55 -12.95 -5.26
CA MET A 201 16.93 -12.90 -4.74
C MET A 201 17.30 -11.52 -4.22
N ASP A 202 17.03 -10.49 -5.00
CA ASP A 202 17.30 -9.09 -4.67
C ASP A 202 16.51 -8.64 -3.43
N TYR A 203 15.22 -8.97 -3.36
CA TYR A 203 14.40 -8.71 -2.19
C TYR A 203 14.95 -9.36 -0.92
N LEU A 204 15.25 -10.66 -0.93
CA LEU A 204 15.77 -11.35 0.25
C LEU A 204 17.14 -10.81 0.68
N THR A 205 18.00 -10.50 -0.29
CA THR A 205 19.30 -9.86 -0.04
C THR A 205 19.12 -8.55 0.72
N ARG A 206 18.21 -7.68 0.26
CA ARG A 206 17.89 -6.40 0.94
C ARG A 206 17.27 -6.62 2.30
N HIS A 207 16.33 -7.56 2.42
CA HIS A 207 15.64 -7.87 3.67
C HIS A 207 16.62 -8.24 4.78
N PHE A 208 17.49 -9.23 4.56
CA PHE A 208 18.45 -9.66 5.58
C PHE A 208 19.58 -8.65 5.79
N SER A 209 20.04 -7.98 4.74
CA SER A 209 21.02 -6.89 4.87
C SER A 209 20.47 -5.73 5.72
N GLY A 210 19.17 -5.42 5.60
CA GLY A 210 18.49 -4.41 6.42
C GLY A 210 18.50 -4.72 7.92
N TYR A 211 18.53 -6.00 8.30
CA TYR A 211 18.71 -6.44 9.69
C TYR A 211 20.18 -6.52 10.13
N GLY A 212 21.12 -6.14 9.26
CA GLY A 212 22.55 -6.12 9.57
C GLY A 212 23.24 -7.48 9.45
N TYR A 213 22.63 -8.44 8.76
CA TYR A 213 23.28 -9.69 8.37
C TYR A 213 24.07 -9.51 7.08
N LYS A 214 25.12 -10.33 6.90
CA LYS A 214 25.84 -10.40 5.62
C LYS A 214 25.16 -11.45 4.74
N THR A 215 24.76 -11.05 3.54
CA THR A 215 24.17 -11.94 2.53
C THR A 215 25.15 -12.16 1.38
N GLU A 216 25.32 -13.39 0.94
CA GLU A 216 26.18 -13.76 -0.19
C GLU A 216 25.39 -14.58 -1.21
N ASN A 217 25.49 -14.21 -2.51
CA ASN A 217 24.91 -14.97 -3.61
C ASN A 217 25.85 -16.09 -4.03
N VAL A 218 25.39 -17.34 -3.90
CA VAL A 218 26.14 -18.55 -4.22
C VAL A 218 25.47 -19.41 -5.29
N THR A 219 24.46 -18.89 -6.01
CA THR A 219 23.72 -19.62 -7.05
C THR A 219 24.66 -20.24 -8.10
N GLY A 220 25.73 -19.55 -8.49
CA GLY A 220 26.71 -20.04 -9.47
C GLY A 220 27.63 -21.17 -8.97
N GLN A 221 27.59 -21.51 -7.68
CA GLN A 221 28.44 -22.53 -7.06
C GLN A 221 27.77 -23.91 -7.00
N ALA A 222 26.49 -24.01 -7.41
CA ALA A 222 25.71 -25.25 -7.38
C ALA A 222 25.78 -25.97 -6.02
N LEU A 223 25.45 -25.26 -4.94
CA LEU A 223 25.51 -25.79 -3.56
C LEU A 223 24.15 -26.31 -3.05
N GLY A 224 23.09 -26.26 -3.87
CA GLY A 224 21.72 -26.62 -3.47
C GLY A 224 21.01 -25.53 -2.66
N TYR A 225 21.53 -24.30 -2.68
CA TYR A 225 20.93 -23.08 -2.16
C TYR A 225 21.53 -21.87 -2.89
N ASP A 226 20.88 -20.72 -2.80
CA ASP A 226 21.17 -19.52 -3.59
C ASP A 226 21.79 -18.40 -2.75
N ILE A 227 21.33 -18.23 -1.50
CA ILE A 227 21.83 -17.18 -0.60
C ILE A 227 22.37 -17.80 0.69
N GLU A 228 23.58 -17.41 1.08
CA GLU A 228 24.08 -17.63 2.41
C GLU A 228 23.90 -16.37 3.27
N VAL A 229 23.30 -16.51 4.45
CA VAL A 229 23.13 -15.42 5.43
C VAL A 229 24.01 -15.72 6.63
N SER A 230 24.89 -14.77 6.98
CA SER A 230 25.82 -14.89 8.10
C SER A 230 25.73 -13.71 9.05
N ASP A 231 26.11 -13.94 10.32
CA ASP A 231 26.22 -12.88 11.31
C ASP A 231 27.46 -11.98 11.06
N LYS A 232 27.61 -10.92 11.86
CA LYS A 232 28.76 -10.00 11.76
C LYS A 232 30.11 -10.66 12.06
N LYS A 233 30.12 -11.86 12.67
CA LYS A 233 31.31 -12.64 12.99
C LYS A 233 31.61 -13.72 11.94
N GLY A 234 30.78 -13.83 10.90
CA GLY A 234 30.94 -14.78 9.79
C GLY A 234 30.34 -16.16 10.06
N ALA A 235 29.54 -16.34 11.12
CA ALA A 235 28.85 -17.61 11.35
C ALA A 235 27.62 -17.71 10.42
N THR A 236 27.55 -18.76 9.61
CA THR A 236 26.39 -19.03 8.73
C THR A 236 25.15 -19.32 9.57
N LEU A 237 24.12 -18.49 9.41
CA LEU A 237 22.84 -18.60 10.10
C LEU A 237 21.78 -19.30 9.24
N LEU A 238 21.74 -18.99 7.95
CA LEU A 238 20.76 -19.53 7.01
C LEU A 238 21.42 -19.85 5.66
N LYS A 239 20.95 -20.93 5.04
CA LYS A 239 21.24 -21.28 3.64
C LYS A 239 19.92 -21.34 2.88
N LEU A 240 19.63 -20.35 2.06
CA LEU A 240 18.31 -20.14 1.45
C LEU A 240 18.31 -20.67 0.01
N ALA A 241 17.46 -21.65 -0.27
CA ALA A 241 17.03 -21.94 -1.64
C ALA A 241 15.84 -21.02 -1.96
N VAL A 242 15.93 -20.23 -3.01
CA VAL A 242 15.00 -19.14 -3.29
C VAL A 242 14.04 -19.54 -4.42
N LYS A 243 12.75 -19.31 -4.21
CA LYS A 243 11.71 -19.48 -5.22
C LYS A 243 10.82 -18.25 -5.24
N GLY A 244 10.73 -17.60 -6.39
CA GLY A 244 9.80 -16.50 -6.61
C GLY A 244 8.53 -16.99 -7.28
N THR A 245 7.41 -16.34 -6.98
CA THR A 245 6.14 -16.51 -7.70
C THR A 245 5.62 -15.15 -8.14
N ALA A 246 4.84 -15.13 -9.21
CA ALA A 246 4.18 -13.93 -9.73
C ALA A 246 2.75 -14.28 -10.18
N PRO A 247 1.86 -13.28 -10.38
CA PRO A 247 0.55 -13.52 -10.97
C PRO A 247 0.67 -14.30 -12.29
N GLY A 248 -0.02 -15.43 -12.40
CA GLY A 248 0.07 -16.35 -13.55
C GLY A 248 1.24 -17.34 -13.52
N MET A 249 2.20 -17.19 -12.60
CA MET A 249 3.36 -18.08 -12.44
C MET A 249 3.57 -18.40 -10.96
N THR A 250 2.71 -19.27 -10.44
CA THR A 250 2.69 -19.67 -9.03
C THR A 250 3.40 -20.99 -8.75
N ALA A 251 3.64 -21.80 -9.79
CA ALA A 251 4.24 -23.11 -9.66
C ALA A 251 5.78 -23.04 -9.69
N PHE A 252 6.43 -23.81 -8.82
CA PHE A 252 7.87 -23.99 -8.85
C PHE A 252 8.27 -25.43 -8.49
N GLN A 253 9.53 -25.76 -8.75
CA GLN A 253 10.15 -27.05 -8.44
C GLN A 253 11.42 -26.85 -7.63
N LEU A 254 11.69 -27.80 -6.75
CA LEU A 254 13.00 -27.97 -6.16
C LEU A 254 13.83 -28.91 -7.04
N THR A 255 15.06 -28.49 -7.32
CA THR A 255 16.05 -29.33 -7.99
C THR A 255 16.41 -30.54 -7.11
N PRO A 256 16.94 -31.63 -7.70
CA PRO A 256 17.41 -32.77 -6.93
C PRO A 256 18.42 -32.40 -5.85
N GLN A 257 19.26 -31.41 -6.13
CA GLN A 257 20.29 -30.94 -5.20
C GLN A 257 19.71 -30.13 -4.04
N GLU A 258 18.76 -29.23 -4.30
CA GLU A 258 18.03 -28.52 -3.24
C GLU A 258 17.28 -29.50 -2.33
N ARG A 259 16.65 -30.54 -2.90
CA ARG A 259 16.00 -31.61 -2.11
C ARG A 259 17.01 -32.41 -1.29
N ALA A 260 18.20 -32.66 -1.82
CA ALA A 260 19.27 -33.33 -1.08
C ALA A 260 19.76 -32.48 0.10
N CYS A 261 19.95 -31.17 -0.10
CA CYS A 261 20.34 -30.22 0.95
C CYS A 261 19.23 -30.05 2.00
N ALA A 262 17.97 -29.97 1.58
CA ALA A 262 16.84 -29.94 2.51
C ALA A 262 16.88 -31.12 3.49
N LYS A 263 17.17 -32.33 3.02
CA LYS A 263 17.29 -33.53 3.88
C LYS A 263 18.41 -33.44 4.91
N GLN A 264 19.43 -32.62 4.69
CA GLN A 264 20.54 -32.45 5.64
C GLN A 264 20.15 -31.60 6.85
N GLY A 265 19.05 -30.82 6.78
CA GLY A 265 18.55 -30.07 7.92
C GLY A 265 19.11 -28.65 8.02
N ASP A 266 19.20 -28.15 9.25
CA ASP A 266 19.71 -26.81 9.54
C ASP A 266 21.15 -26.62 9.04
N PRO A 267 21.54 -25.43 8.52
CA PRO A 267 20.77 -24.17 8.49
C PRO A 267 19.94 -23.95 7.22
N TRP A 268 19.65 -25.01 6.44
CA TRP A 268 18.97 -24.88 5.14
C TRP A 268 17.49 -24.49 5.29
N ARG A 269 17.02 -23.55 4.46
CA ARG A 269 15.61 -23.14 4.37
C ARG A 269 15.19 -22.97 2.91
N LEU A 270 13.93 -23.28 2.64
CA LEU A 270 13.26 -22.83 1.42
C LEU A 270 12.67 -21.45 1.68
N ALA A 271 13.07 -20.45 0.90
CA ALA A 271 12.48 -19.12 0.92
C ALA A 271 11.54 -18.96 -0.29
N VAL A 272 10.24 -18.86 -0.03
CA VAL A 272 9.25 -18.57 -1.08
C VAL A 272 8.90 -17.09 -1.01
N VAL A 273 9.18 -16.35 -2.09
CA VAL A 273 8.79 -14.96 -2.28
C VAL A 273 7.51 -14.94 -3.13
N THR A 274 6.42 -14.51 -2.50
CA THR A 274 5.12 -14.35 -3.15
C THR A 274 5.04 -12.98 -3.81
N ASP A 275 4.54 -12.97 -5.04
CA ASP A 275 4.38 -11.75 -5.84
C ASP A 275 5.71 -10.96 -5.99
N ALA A 276 6.78 -11.67 -6.39
CA ALA A 276 8.14 -11.16 -6.39
C ALA A 276 8.37 -9.92 -7.28
N LEU A 277 7.45 -9.62 -8.19
CA LEU A 277 7.48 -8.45 -9.08
C LEU A 277 6.31 -7.49 -8.84
N GLY A 278 5.41 -7.82 -7.94
CA GLY A 278 4.18 -7.06 -7.70
C GLY A 278 4.14 -6.41 -6.32
N PRO A 279 3.07 -5.66 -6.05
CA PRO A 279 2.94 -4.85 -4.85
C PRO A 279 2.57 -5.67 -3.59
N ALA A 280 2.16 -6.93 -3.73
CA ALA A 280 1.86 -7.83 -2.60
C ALA A 280 3.09 -8.65 -2.16
N LEU A 281 4.28 -8.12 -2.42
CA LEU A 281 5.55 -8.80 -2.20
C LEU A 281 5.73 -9.17 -0.73
N GLN A 282 5.85 -10.47 -0.46
CA GLN A 282 6.13 -11.02 0.86
C GLN A 282 6.95 -12.29 0.74
N HIS A 283 7.58 -12.74 1.83
CA HIS A 283 8.24 -14.04 1.83
C HIS A 283 7.90 -14.86 3.07
N LYS A 284 8.04 -16.18 2.91
CA LYS A 284 8.00 -17.14 4.01
C LYS A 284 9.15 -18.13 3.91
N LEU A 285 9.76 -18.42 5.05
CA LEU A 285 10.79 -19.44 5.19
C LEU A 285 10.16 -20.74 5.66
N TYR A 286 10.51 -21.83 5.00
CA TYR A 286 10.08 -23.18 5.34
C TYR A 286 11.29 -23.99 5.79
N LYS A 287 11.16 -24.66 6.94
CA LYS A 287 12.10 -25.70 7.36
C LYS A 287 11.96 -26.92 6.45
N PRO A 288 12.96 -27.82 6.43
CA PRO A 288 12.86 -29.06 5.67
C PRO A 288 11.57 -29.87 5.88
N ALA A 289 11.07 -29.95 7.11
CA ALA A 289 9.82 -30.65 7.43
C ALA A 289 8.54 -29.94 6.95
N GLU A 290 8.65 -28.67 6.53
CA GLU A 290 7.53 -27.81 6.14
C GLU A 290 7.49 -27.55 4.63
N ILE A 291 8.49 -28.03 3.87
CA ILE A 291 8.62 -27.77 2.43
C ILE A 291 7.36 -28.16 1.66
N ASP A 292 6.77 -29.31 1.98
CA ASP A 292 5.58 -29.81 1.26
C ASP A 292 4.31 -28.97 1.52
N GLN A 293 4.37 -28.03 2.47
CA GLN A 293 3.33 -27.05 2.75
C GLN A 293 3.52 -25.74 1.98
N ALA A 294 4.63 -25.60 1.23
CA ALA A 294 4.91 -24.41 0.47
C ALA A 294 3.92 -24.26 -0.70
N PRO A 295 3.15 -23.17 -0.77
CA PRO A 295 2.16 -22.97 -1.82
C PRO A 295 2.88 -22.87 -3.17
N GLY A 296 2.39 -23.59 -4.17
CA GLY A 296 2.98 -23.60 -5.51
C GLY A 296 4.09 -24.63 -5.72
N LEU A 297 4.52 -25.37 -4.69
CA LEU A 297 5.44 -26.48 -4.87
C LEU A 297 4.76 -27.59 -5.67
N THR A 298 5.32 -27.92 -6.83
CA THR A 298 4.85 -29.08 -7.60
C THR A 298 5.51 -30.37 -7.09
N PRO A 299 4.77 -31.49 -7.05
CA PRO A 299 5.34 -32.79 -6.71
C PRO A 299 6.49 -33.13 -7.65
N ALA A 300 7.52 -33.79 -7.13
CA ALA A 300 8.55 -34.36 -8.00
C ALA A 300 7.88 -35.44 -8.87
N GLY A 301 7.96 -35.25 -10.20
CA GLY A 301 7.64 -36.31 -11.16
C GLY A 301 8.67 -37.43 -11.14
#